data_AF-A0A6L5ZCF7-F1
#
_entry.id   AF-A0A6L5ZCF7-F1
#
_cell.length_a   1.000
_cell.length_b   1.000
_cell.length_c   1.000
_cell.angle_alpha   90.00
_cell.angle_beta   90.00
_cell.angle_gamma   90.00
#
_symmetry.space_group_name_H-M   'P 1'
#
loop_
_entity.id
_entity.type
_entity.pdbx_description
1 polymer ?
#
loop_
_entity_poly.entity_id
_entity_poly.type
_entity_poly.pdbx_seq_one_letter_code
_entity_poly.pdbx_strand_id
1 'polypeptide(L)'
;MKRPSVLGCAAALMLCVASSCGVGVDSTPRILQPSSSTSTTPAGPTSGRVTSVLYYVNDGSLIPQISELADRSLQTVLEADLLPPQAGSEVDGTLSSIPAGTRLIGLREAAGNLTLNLSSEFGNVLGLSRQQAIGQLVLTATERSEVSSLNVEINGEPIQISTPARGDSGTVTACDFAPLLATEDDAKSAGLSPENNRVLEARRASLSTRC
;
A
#
# COMPACT_ATOMS: atom_id res chain seq x y z
N MET A 1 31.47 -56.66 20.60
CA MET A 1 31.97 -57.19 21.90
C MET A 1 31.66 -56.13 22.94
N LYS A 2 30.65 -56.33 23.79
CA LYS A 2 30.67 -57.02 25.11
C LYS A 2 31.03 -56.07 26.26
N ARG A 3 30.06 -55.92 27.18
CA ARG A 3 30.06 -55.23 28.49
C ARG A 3 31.16 -55.76 29.42
N PRO A 4 31.49 -55.10 30.56
CA PRO A 4 30.70 -55.22 31.81
C PRO A 4 30.61 -53.86 32.59
N SER A 5 29.54 -53.50 33.31
CA SER A 5 28.97 -54.05 34.57
C SER A 5 29.96 -54.04 35.74
N VAL A 6 29.61 -53.36 36.85
CA VAL A 6 29.35 -53.92 38.20
C VAL A 6 29.33 -52.84 39.31
N LEU A 7 28.26 -52.92 40.13
CA LEU A 7 28.06 -52.56 41.57
C LEU A 7 28.65 -51.27 42.15
N GLY A 8 27.97 -50.55 43.06
CA GLY A 8 26.75 -50.86 43.82
C GLY A 8 26.67 -50.00 45.09
N CYS A 9 25.48 -49.99 45.72
CA CYS A 9 25.16 -49.61 47.11
C CYS A 9 25.53 -48.17 47.57
N ALA A 10 24.76 -47.44 48.38
CA ALA A 10 23.45 -47.61 49.01
C ALA A 10 23.10 -46.26 49.69
N ALA A 11 21.80 -46.06 49.90
CA ALA A 11 21.16 -45.39 51.04
C ALA A 11 21.09 -43.85 51.15
N ALA A 12 19.90 -43.45 51.64
CA ALA A 12 19.51 -42.21 52.30
C ALA A 12 19.29 -40.99 51.38
N LEU A 13 18.25 -40.16 51.50
CA LEU A 13 17.40 -39.80 52.64
C LEU A 13 16.11 -39.10 52.13
N MET A 14 15.00 -39.22 52.87
CA MET A 14 13.76 -38.42 52.71
C MET A 14 14.02 -36.90 52.79
N LEU A 15 13.23 -36.06 52.07
CA LEU A 15 12.24 -35.13 52.66
C LEU A 15 11.49 -34.33 51.57
N CYS A 16 10.15 -34.43 51.55
CA CYS A 16 9.26 -33.57 50.78
C CYS A 16 8.95 -32.28 51.56
N VAL A 17 9.05 -31.10 50.93
CA VAL A 17 8.26 -29.92 51.32
C VAL A 17 7.85 -29.16 50.06
N ALA A 18 6.56 -29.20 49.73
CA ALA A 18 5.95 -28.36 48.71
C ALA A 18 5.59 -27.00 49.33
N SER A 19 6.14 -25.92 48.81
CA SER A 19 5.79 -24.55 49.19
C SER A 19 4.62 -24.07 48.32
N SER A 20 3.38 -24.30 48.74
CA SER A 20 2.21 -23.66 48.12
C SER A 20 1.89 -22.36 48.86
N CYS A 21 2.07 -21.21 48.20
CA CYS A 21 1.51 -19.95 48.69
C CYS A 21 0.00 -19.97 48.47
N GLY A 22 -0.76 -20.22 49.54
CA GLY A 22 -2.21 -20.01 49.55
C GLY A 22 -2.51 -18.52 49.66
N VAL A 23 -3.25 -17.97 48.69
CA VAL A 23 -3.82 -16.63 48.79
C VAL A 23 -5.15 -16.73 49.54
N GLY A 24 -5.26 -16.02 50.67
CA GLY A 24 -6.46 -16.02 51.48
C GLY A 24 -7.61 -15.33 50.75
N VAL A 25 -8.77 -15.97 50.72
CA VAL A 25 -10.01 -15.36 50.23
C VAL A 25 -10.44 -14.25 51.20
N ASP A 26 -10.77 -13.08 50.65
CA ASP A 26 -11.29 -11.93 51.41
C ASP A 26 -12.70 -12.26 51.92
N SER A 27 -12.89 -12.17 53.24
CA SER A 27 -14.10 -12.61 53.94
C SER A 27 -15.10 -11.50 54.22
N THR A 28 -14.99 -10.32 53.60
CA THR A 28 -15.99 -9.25 53.82
C THR A 28 -16.37 -8.50 52.53
N PRO A 29 -17.64 -8.54 52.10
CA PRO A 29 -18.08 -7.75 50.96
C PRO A 29 -18.06 -6.26 51.32
N ARG A 30 -17.30 -5.47 50.54
CA ARG A 30 -17.23 -4.01 50.67
C ARG A 30 -18.18 -3.36 49.65
N ILE A 31 -19.07 -2.48 50.09
CA ILE A 31 -20.01 -1.76 49.20
C ILE A 31 -19.23 -0.65 48.48
N LEU A 32 -19.17 -0.73 47.15
CA LEU A 32 -18.60 0.31 46.29
C LEU A 32 -19.55 1.50 46.22
N GLN A 33 -19.05 2.72 46.48
CA GLN A 33 -19.79 3.95 46.21
C GLN A 33 -19.92 4.11 44.68
N PRO A 34 -21.11 4.47 44.15
CA PRO A 34 -21.25 4.69 42.73
C PRO A 34 -20.39 5.88 42.31
N SER A 35 -19.32 5.60 41.55
CA SER A 35 -18.53 6.62 40.89
C SER A 35 -19.42 7.37 39.89
N SER A 36 -19.34 8.69 39.89
CA SER A 36 -19.96 9.54 38.89
C SER A 36 -19.48 9.09 37.51
N SER A 37 -20.40 8.56 36.69
CA SER A 37 -20.11 8.15 35.33
C SER A 37 -19.74 9.38 34.52
N THR A 38 -18.45 9.56 34.23
CA THR A 38 -18.05 10.42 33.11
C THR A 38 -18.43 9.65 31.85
N SER A 39 -19.51 10.08 31.18
CA SER A 39 -19.86 9.57 29.85
C SER A 39 -18.71 9.89 28.91
N THR A 40 -17.82 8.92 28.71
CA THR A 40 -16.93 8.93 27.56
C THR A 40 -17.83 8.63 26.36
N THR A 41 -18.12 9.65 25.56
CA THR A 41 -18.66 9.45 24.22
C THR A 41 -17.75 8.44 23.53
N PRO A 42 -18.25 7.26 23.11
CA PRO A 42 -17.44 6.37 22.30
C PRO A 42 -16.95 7.17 21.09
N ALA A 43 -15.64 7.20 20.88
CA ALA A 43 -15.14 7.56 19.57
C ALA A 43 -15.92 6.69 18.58
N GLY A 44 -16.63 7.33 17.64
CA GLY A 44 -17.32 6.60 16.58
C GLY A 44 -16.34 5.61 15.93
N PRO A 45 -16.81 4.54 15.28
CA PRO A 45 -15.92 3.60 14.62
C PRO A 45 -14.93 4.41 13.79
N THR A 46 -13.65 4.32 14.14
CA THR A 46 -12.61 4.70 13.20
C THR A 46 -12.79 3.66 12.10
N SER A 47 -13.61 3.97 11.09
CA SER A 47 -13.67 3.19 9.86
C SER A 47 -12.23 2.96 9.48
N GLY A 48 -11.79 1.70 9.56
CA GLY A 48 -10.37 1.36 9.53
C GLY A 48 -9.80 1.82 8.19
N ARG A 49 -9.20 3.00 8.18
CA ARG A 49 -8.51 3.49 7.01
C ARG A 49 -7.23 2.68 6.85
N VAL A 50 -6.93 2.33 5.62
CA VAL A 50 -5.74 1.58 5.27
C VAL A 50 -4.88 2.43 4.35
N THR A 51 -3.60 2.43 4.69
CA THR A 51 -2.56 3.07 3.91
C THR A 51 -2.37 2.35 2.58
N SER A 52 -2.38 3.13 1.50
CA SER A 52 -2.08 2.73 0.11
C SER A 52 -1.17 3.78 -0.55
N VAL A 53 -0.45 3.40 -1.60
CA VAL A 53 0.44 4.31 -2.35
C VAL A 53 -0.25 4.67 -3.66
N LEU A 54 -0.41 5.97 -3.91
CA LEU A 54 -0.88 6.53 -5.18
C LEU A 54 0.27 7.32 -5.81
N TYR A 55 0.32 7.42 -7.13
CA TYR A 55 1.34 8.22 -7.82
C TYR A 55 0.74 9.49 -8.40
N TYR A 56 1.47 10.61 -8.32
CA TYR A 56 1.04 11.88 -8.89
C TYR A 56 2.20 12.57 -9.58
N VAL A 57 1.89 13.58 -10.40
CA VAL A 57 2.90 14.36 -11.11
C VAL A 57 3.35 15.54 -10.26
N ASN A 58 4.66 15.70 -10.15
CA ASN A 58 5.32 16.89 -9.62
C ASN A 58 6.50 17.25 -10.54
N ASP A 59 6.51 18.48 -11.05
CA ASP A 59 7.51 19.00 -12.00
C ASP A 59 7.85 18.04 -13.16
N GLY A 60 6.83 17.35 -13.69
CA GLY A 60 6.95 16.42 -14.80
C GLY A 60 7.34 14.98 -14.43
N SER A 61 7.78 14.74 -13.20
CA SER A 61 8.11 13.42 -12.64
C SER A 61 6.95 12.85 -11.83
N LEU A 62 6.89 11.51 -11.74
CA LEU A 62 5.93 10.77 -10.91
C LEU A 62 6.51 10.53 -9.52
N ILE A 63 5.78 11.00 -8.51
CA ILE A 63 6.11 10.84 -7.09
C ILE A 63 5.06 9.98 -6.39
N PRO A 64 5.45 9.09 -5.45
CA PRO A 64 4.49 8.36 -4.63
C PRO A 64 3.95 9.25 -3.51
N GLN A 65 2.68 9.06 -3.18
CA GLN A 65 2.01 9.66 -2.06
C GLN A 65 1.24 8.62 -1.28
N ILE A 66 1.63 8.45 -0.02
CA ILE A 66 0.92 7.63 0.93
C ILE A 66 -0.44 8.25 1.24
N SER A 67 -1.50 7.45 1.06
CA SER A 67 -2.89 7.89 1.16
C SER A 67 -3.71 6.91 2.01
N GLU A 68 -4.59 7.46 2.84
CA GLU A 68 -5.51 6.72 3.69
C GLU A 68 -6.83 6.46 2.95
N LEU A 69 -7.06 5.20 2.56
CA LEU A 69 -8.23 4.75 1.80
C LEU A 69 -9.15 3.87 2.65
N ALA A 70 -10.36 3.60 2.15
CA ALA A 70 -11.33 2.76 2.84
C ALA A 70 -10.91 1.29 2.92
N ASP A 71 -10.26 0.77 1.88
CA ASP A 71 -9.70 -0.58 1.79
C ASP A 71 -8.56 -0.64 0.76
N ARG A 72 -7.92 -1.81 0.61
CA ARG A 72 -6.82 -2.05 -0.33
C ARG A 72 -7.26 -2.69 -1.65
N SER A 73 -8.56 -2.73 -1.94
CA SER A 73 -9.04 -3.31 -3.20
C SER A 73 -8.52 -2.50 -4.38
N LEU A 74 -8.23 -3.17 -5.50
CA LEU A 74 -7.77 -2.48 -6.72
C LEU A 74 -8.79 -1.43 -7.19
N GLN A 75 -10.08 -1.71 -7.04
CA GLN A 75 -11.13 -0.76 -7.38
C GLN A 75 -11.02 0.52 -6.55
N THR A 76 -10.98 0.41 -5.21
CA THR A 76 -10.86 1.57 -4.31
C THR A 76 -9.58 2.37 -4.58
N VAL A 77 -8.45 1.69 -4.77
CA VAL A 77 -7.16 2.33 -5.03
C VAL A 77 -7.17 3.09 -6.36
N LEU A 78 -7.64 2.45 -7.44
CA LEU A 78 -7.67 3.08 -8.77
C LEU A 78 -8.71 4.20 -8.85
N GLU A 79 -9.88 4.04 -8.24
CA GLU A 79 -10.87 5.12 -8.17
C GLU A 79 -10.34 6.34 -7.40
N ALA A 80 -9.54 6.12 -6.34
CA ALA A 80 -8.85 7.20 -5.64
C ALA A 80 -7.78 7.87 -6.53
N ASP A 81 -7.07 7.11 -7.35
CA ASP A 81 -6.05 7.62 -8.27
C ASP A 81 -6.65 8.50 -9.39
N LEU A 82 -7.91 8.27 -9.77
CA LEU A 82 -8.64 9.12 -10.73
C LEU A 82 -8.99 10.50 -10.17
N LEU A 83 -8.88 10.70 -8.86
CA LEU A 83 -9.16 11.97 -8.20
C LEU A 83 -7.89 12.84 -8.17
N PRO A 84 -8.04 14.18 -8.07
CA PRO A 84 -6.88 15.01 -7.79
C PRO A 84 -6.27 14.64 -6.43
N PRO A 85 -4.97 14.92 -6.23
CA PRO A 85 -4.34 14.79 -4.92
C PRO A 85 -5.18 15.47 -3.84
N GLN A 86 -5.30 14.85 -2.67
CA GLN A 86 -6.13 15.38 -1.58
C GLN A 86 -5.68 16.81 -1.23
N ALA A 87 -6.64 17.68 -0.88
CA ALA A 87 -6.32 19.04 -0.44
C ALA A 87 -5.40 18.98 0.80
N GLY A 88 -4.32 19.76 0.79
CA GLY A 88 -3.26 19.64 1.79
C GLY A 88 -2.30 18.47 1.56
N SER A 89 -2.23 17.96 0.32
CA SER A 89 -1.13 17.09 -0.10
C SER A 89 0.19 17.72 0.31
N GLU A 90 1.06 16.89 0.87
CA GLU A 90 2.28 17.34 1.55
C GLU A 90 3.26 18.06 0.62
N VAL A 91 3.15 17.79 -0.69
CA VAL A 91 4.02 18.32 -1.72
C VAL A 91 3.27 19.35 -2.55
N ASP A 92 3.73 20.60 -2.49
CA ASP A 92 3.20 21.70 -3.31
C ASP A 92 3.39 21.43 -4.81
N GLY A 93 2.42 21.85 -5.62
CA GLY A 93 2.47 21.69 -7.08
C GLY A 93 2.20 20.27 -7.59
N THR A 94 1.84 19.34 -6.70
CA THR A 94 1.42 17.99 -7.07
C THR A 94 0.06 18.01 -7.78
N LEU A 95 -0.03 17.33 -8.91
CA LEU A 95 -1.22 17.30 -9.77
C LEU A 95 -1.47 15.88 -10.30
N SER A 96 -2.72 15.60 -10.67
CA SER A 96 -3.05 14.42 -11.48
C SER A 96 -2.92 14.77 -12.97
N SER A 97 -2.33 13.87 -13.75
CA SER A 97 -2.37 13.98 -15.23
C SER A 97 -3.64 13.35 -15.83
N ILE A 98 -4.45 12.69 -15.00
CA ILE A 98 -5.71 12.08 -15.41
C ILE A 98 -6.75 13.19 -15.60
N PRO A 99 -7.41 13.29 -16.77
CA PRO A 99 -8.44 14.30 -17.00
C PRO A 99 -9.54 14.26 -15.96
N ALA A 100 -9.92 15.44 -15.46
CA ALA A 100 -11.03 15.58 -14.53
C ALA A 100 -12.32 14.97 -15.11
N GLY A 101 -13.05 14.22 -14.28
CA GLY A 101 -14.27 13.54 -14.69
C GLY A 101 -14.07 12.17 -15.36
N THR A 102 -12.82 11.71 -15.51
CA THR A 102 -12.54 10.31 -15.87
C THR A 102 -13.14 9.37 -14.83
N ARG A 103 -13.81 8.32 -15.30
CA ARG A 103 -14.43 7.28 -14.47
C ARG A 103 -13.85 5.91 -14.80
N LEU A 104 -13.73 5.05 -13.78
CA LEU A 104 -13.47 3.63 -13.96
C LEU A 104 -14.79 2.94 -14.33
N ILE A 105 -14.93 2.55 -15.60
CA ILE A 105 -16.13 1.85 -16.10
C ILE A 105 -16.08 0.36 -15.75
N GLY A 106 -14.87 -0.23 -15.76
CA GLY A 106 -14.72 -1.64 -15.47
C GLY A 106 -13.28 -2.02 -15.18
N LEU A 107 -13.15 -3.11 -14.43
CA LEU A 107 -11.88 -3.68 -14.03
C LEU A 107 -11.93 -5.19 -14.27
N ARG A 108 -10.96 -5.74 -15.00
CA ARG A 108 -10.85 -7.18 -15.24
C ARG A 108 -9.42 -7.64 -14.96
N GLU A 109 -9.28 -8.59 -14.06
CA GLU A 109 -7.98 -9.18 -13.72
C GLU A 109 -7.91 -10.62 -14.22
N ALA A 110 -6.82 -10.96 -14.90
CA ALA A 110 -6.55 -12.31 -15.37
C ALA A 110 -5.04 -12.59 -15.34
N ALA A 111 -4.62 -13.60 -14.58
CA ALA A 111 -3.23 -14.07 -14.52
C ALA A 111 -2.19 -12.95 -14.31
N GLY A 112 -2.48 -11.99 -13.43
CA GLY A 112 -1.62 -10.85 -13.13
C GLY A 112 -1.58 -9.76 -14.20
N ASN A 113 -2.45 -9.83 -15.21
CA ASN A 113 -2.76 -8.74 -16.13
C ASN A 113 -4.07 -8.07 -15.71
N LEU A 114 -4.07 -6.74 -15.67
CA LEU A 114 -5.20 -5.91 -15.30
C LEU A 114 -5.67 -5.11 -16.51
N THR A 115 -6.90 -5.33 -16.96
CA THR A 115 -7.54 -4.47 -17.97
C THR A 115 -8.39 -3.41 -17.28
N LEU A 116 -8.05 -2.14 -17.51
CA LEU A 116 -8.79 -0.98 -17.01
C LEU A 116 -9.64 -0.40 -18.14
N ASN A 117 -10.95 -0.38 -17.97
CA ASN A 117 -11.86 0.32 -18.87
C ASN A 117 -12.19 1.69 -18.27
N LEU A 118 -11.76 2.75 -18.94
CA LEU A 118 -11.95 4.13 -18.53
C LEU A 118 -12.98 4.83 -19.41
N SER A 119 -13.57 5.90 -18.89
CA SER A 119 -14.51 6.71 -19.67
C SER A 119 -13.82 7.57 -20.73
N SER A 120 -14.60 8.05 -21.71
CA SER A 120 -14.13 8.87 -22.84
C SER A 120 -13.29 10.09 -22.47
N GLU A 121 -13.49 10.65 -21.28
CA GLU A 121 -12.79 11.81 -20.74
C GLU A 121 -11.27 11.56 -20.70
N PHE A 122 -10.83 10.31 -20.48
CA PHE A 122 -9.43 9.92 -20.55
C PHE A 122 -8.83 10.08 -21.95
N GLY A 123 -9.64 10.01 -23.00
CA GLY A 123 -9.20 10.20 -24.39
C GLY A 123 -8.82 11.64 -24.73
N ASN A 124 -9.13 12.60 -23.85
CA ASN A 124 -8.86 14.02 -24.09
C ASN A 124 -7.41 14.43 -23.78
N VAL A 125 -6.62 13.55 -23.15
CA VAL A 125 -5.19 13.80 -22.88
C VAL A 125 -4.33 13.07 -23.91
N LEU A 126 -3.31 13.77 -24.42
CA LEU A 126 -2.40 13.29 -25.47
C LEU A 126 -0.93 13.55 -25.10
N GLY A 127 -0.01 12.99 -25.89
CA GLY A 127 1.43 13.22 -25.74
C GLY A 127 1.97 12.83 -24.36
N LEU A 128 2.89 13.63 -23.84
CA LEU A 128 3.55 13.39 -22.54
C LEU A 128 2.54 13.28 -21.39
N SER A 129 1.53 14.15 -21.33
CA SER A 129 0.51 14.10 -20.28
C SER A 129 -0.26 12.79 -20.29
N ARG A 130 -0.46 12.17 -21.46
CA ARG A 130 -1.08 10.83 -21.55
C ARG A 130 -0.14 9.76 -21.01
N GLN A 131 1.16 9.87 -21.28
CA GLN A 131 2.15 8.96 -20.72
C GLN A 131 2.20 9.06 -19.19
N GLN A 132 2.14 10.28 -18.64
CA GLN A 132 2.09 10.52 -17.20
C GLN A 132 0.80 9.99 -16.57
N ALA A 133 -0.36 10.22 -17.20
CA ALA A 133 -1.64 9.71 -16.71
C ALA A 133 -1.68 8.17 -16.66
N ILE A 134 -1.16 7.51 -17.69
CA ILE A 134 -1.07 6.05 -17.72
C ILE A 134 0.01 5.56 -16.75
N GLY A 135 1.16 6.24 -16.67
CA GLY A 135 2.23 5.93 -15.73
C GLY A 135 1.77 5.99 -14.28
N GLN A 136 0.98 7.00 -13.92
CA GLN A 136 0.31 7.12 -12.63
C GLN A 136 -0.52 5.86 -12.32
N LEU A 137 -1.47 5.49 -13.19
CA LEU A 137 -2.31 4.30 -13.01
C LEU A 137 -1.51 3.00 -12.93
N VAL A 138 -0.49 2.85 -13.79
CA VAL A 138 0.35 1.65 -13.85
C VAL A 138 1.19 1.51 -12.60
N LEU A 139 1.87 2.57 -12.16
CA LEU A 139 2.70 2.51 -10.97
C LEU A 139 1.85 2.25 -9.74
N THR A 140 0.71 2.94 -9.59
CA THR A 140 -0.27 2.71 -8.52
C THR A 140 -0.77 1.26 -8.50
N ALA A 141 -1.28 0.74 -9.62
CA ALA A 141 -1.81 -0.63 -9.68
C ALA A 141 -0.77 -1.69 -9.35
N THR A 142 0.46 -1.50 -9.81
CA THR A 142 1.56 -2.46 -9.68
C THR A 142 2.37 -2.27 -8.39
N GLU A 143 1.93 -1.43 -7.45
CA GLU A 143 2.35 -1.53 -6.04
C GLU A 143 1.90 -2.84 -5.42
N ARG A 144 0.80 -3.40 -5.94
CA ARG A 144 0.35 -4.75 -5.62
C ARG A 144 1.15 -5.78 -6.41
N SER A 145 1.73 -6.74 -5.70
CA SER A 145 2.59 -7.76 -6.31
C SER A 145 1.82 -8.73 -7.22
N GLU A 146 0.49 -8.82 -7.07
CA GLU A 146 -0.35 -9.65 -7.93
C GLU A 146 -0.55 -9.04 -9.33
N VAL A 147 -0.41 -7.72 -9.48
CA VAL A 147 -0.56 -7.01 -10.77
C VAL A 147 0.82 -6.76 -11.38
N SER A 148 1.06 -7.36 -12.53
CA SER A 148 2.34 -7.28 -13.25
C SER A 148 2.27 -6.44 -14.52
N SER A 149 1.09 -6.38 -15.15
CA SER A 149 0.89 -5.70 -16.43
C SER A 149 -0.53 -5.15 -16.55
N LEU A 150 -0.70 -4.14 -17.39
CA LEU A 150 -1.96 -3.45 -17.62
C LEU A 150 -2.29 -3.36 -19.11
N ASN A 151 -3.58 -3.44 -19.41
CA ASN A 151 -4.18 -3.02 -20.67
C ASN A 151 -5.17 -1.90 -20.35
N VAL A 152 -5.30 -0.93 -21.25
CA VAL A 152 -6.26 0.17 -21.08
C VAL A 152 -7.25 0.15 -22.23
N GLU A 153 -8.52 0.35 -21.88
CA GLU A 153 -9.65 0.50 -22.77
C GLU A 153 -10.31 1.86 -22.50
N ILE A 154 -10.87 2.47 -23.53
CA ILE A 154 -11.74 3.64 -23.41
C ILE A 154 -13.12 3.25 -23.92
N ASN A 155 -14.13 3.28 -23.05
CA ASN A 155 -15.48 2.79 -23.36
C ASN A 155 -15.50 1.37 -23.95
N GLY A 156 -14.61 0.50 -23.48
CA GLY A 156 -14.48 -0.89 -23.92
C GLY A 156 -13.65 -1.09 -25.20
N GLU A 157 -13.11 -0.02 -25.80
CA GLU A 157 -12.22 -0.14 -26.95
C GLU A 157 -10.74 -0.10 -26.50
N PRO A 158 -9.92 -1.11 -26.84
CA PRO A 158 -8.52 -1.15 -26.44
C PRO A 158 -7.71 -0.05 -27.15
N ILE A 159 -6.82 0.59 -26.42
CA ILE A 159 -5.95 1.65 -26.95
C ILE A 159 -4.49 1.19 -27.06
N GLN A 160 -3.77 1.75 -28.03
CA GLN A 160 -2.30 1.71 -28.04
C GLN A 160 -1.75 2.78 -27.09
N ILE A 161 -0.74 2.40 -26.33
CA ILE A 161 -0.10 3.22 -25.31
C ILE A 161 1.33 3.49 -25.74
N SER A 162 1.64 4.76 -25.97
CA SER A 162 3.02 5.18 -26.21
C SER A 162 3.76 5.25 -24.87
N THR A 163 4.79 4.45 -24.71
CA THR A 163 5.58 4.37 -23.47
C THR A 163 6.93 5.08 -23.62
N PRO A 164 7.48 5.68 -22.54
CA PRO A 164 8.79 6.31 -22.61
C PRO A 164 9.94 5.30 -22.77
N ALA A 165 9.80 4.06 -22.31
CA ALA A 165 10.87 3.06 -22.38
C ALA A 165 10.96 2.34 -23.74
N ARG A 166 9.83 1.99 -24.37
CA ARG A 166 9.84 1.11 -25.55
C ARG A 166 8.95 1.55 -26.72
N GLY A 167 8.30 2.72 -26.64
CA GLY A 167 7.35 3.17 -27.65
C GLY A 167 5.97 2.53 -27.50
N ASP A 168 5.25 2.34 -28.61
CA ASP A 168 3.84 1.94 -28.60
C ASP A 168 3.64 0.47 -28.21
N SER A 169 2.68 0.22 -27.33
CA SER A 169 2.31 -1.12 -26.87
C SER A 169 0.84 -1.20 -26.47
N GLY A 170 0.21 -2.36 -26.67
CA GLY A 170 -1.14 -2.65 -26.18
C GLY A 170 -1.20 -3.09 -24.72
N THR A 171 -0.11 -3.67 -24.21
CA THR A 171 0.05 -4.09 -22.81
C THR A 171 1.27 -3.41 -22.23
N VAL A 172 1.17 -2.87 -21.01
CA VAL A 172 2.24 -2.10 -20.35
C VAL A 172 2.53 -2.60 -18.94
N THR A 173 3.68 -2.24 -18.40
CA THR A 173 4.20 -2.66 -17.10
C THR A 173 4.80 -1.47 -16.38
N ALA A 174 5.12 -1.62 -15.09
CA ALA A 174 5.84 -0.59 -14.34
C ALA A 174 7.19 -0.20 -14.95
N CYS A 175 7.89 -1.13 -15.60
CA CYS A 175 9.17 -0.86 -16.26
C CYS A 175 9.05 0.17 -17.38
N ASP A 176 7.90 0.21 -18.05
CA ASP A 176 7.65 1.13 -19.16
C ASP A 176 7.60 2.59 -18.73
N PHE A 177 7.24 2.82 -17.47
CA PHE A 177 7.07 4.14 -16.88
C PHE A 177 8.10 4.42 -15.78
N ALA A 178 9.02 3.50 -15.51
CA ALA A 178 10.14 3.72 -14.59
C ALA A 178 10.96 4.98 -14.93
N PRO A 179 11.19 5.34 -16.21
CA PRO A 179 11.87 6.60 -16.55
C PRO A 179 11.12 7.88 -16.12
N LEU A 180 9.83 7.80 -15.81
CA LEU A 180 9.06 8.94 -15.31
C LEU A 180 9.11 9.07 -13.79
N LEU A 181 9.65 8.10 -13.05
CA LEU A 181 9.78 8.21 -11.59
C LEU A 181 10.76 9.32 -11.24
N ALA A 182 10.36 10.15 -10.27
CA ALA A 182 11.20 11.20 -9.70
C ALA A 182 12.58 10.67 -9.30
N THR A 183 13.62 11.40 -9.67
CA THR A 183 14.98 11.17 -9.20
C THR A 183 15.15 11.60 -7.75
N GLU A 184 16.31 11.32 -7.15
CA GLU A 184 16.63 11.79 -5.80
C GLU A 184 16.63 13.33 -5.72
N ASP A 185 17.09 14.00 -6.78
CA ASP A 185 17.12 15.46 -6.87
C ASP A 185 15.71 16.04 -7.08
N ASP A 186 14.88 15.38 -7.89
CA ASP A 186 13.46 15.74 -8.04
C ASP A 186 12.73 15.62 -6.69
N ALA A 187 12.96 14.52 -5.96
CA ALA A 187 12.33 14.26 -4.67
C ALA A 187 12.70 15.31 -3.61
N LYS A 188 13.98 15.71 -3.58
CA LYS A 188 14.45 16.81 -2.71
C LYS A 188 13.81 18.14 -3.11
N SER A 189 13.76 18.42 -4.40
CA SER A 189 13.20 19.68 -4.93
C SER A 189 11.70 19.80 -4.66
N ALA A 190 10.98 18.69 -4.77
CA ALA A 190 9.57 18.57 -4.42
C ALA A 190 9.32 18.62 -2.91
N GLY A 191 10.35 18.46 -2.07
CA GLY A 191 10.17 18.43 -0.61
C GLY A 191 9.41 17.18 -0.14
N LEU A 192 9.65 16.03 -0.77
CA LEU A 192 9.01 14.77 -0.37
C LEU A 192 9.29 14.45 1.10
N SER A 193 8.25 13.98 1.78
CA SER A 193 8.36 13.46 3.14
C SER A 193 9.37 12.32 3.24
N PRO A 194 10.00 12.11 4.41
CA PRO A 194 10.87 10.95 4.60
C PRO A 194 10.18 9.61 4.33
N GLU A 195 8.85 9.53 4.52
CA GLU A 195 8.10 8.30 4.28
C GLU A 195 7.84 8.08 2.79
N ASN A 196 7.34 9.10 2.08
CA ASN A 196 7.13 9.05 0.62
C ASN A 196 8.47 8.84 -0.11
N ASN A 197 9.56 9.46 0.36
CA ASN A 197 10.88 9.26 -0.21
C ASN A 197 11.38 7.82 -0.04
N ARG A 198 11.13 7.16 1.11
CA ARG A 198 11.45 5.74 1.28
C ARG A 198 10.67 4.86 0.31
N VAL A 199 9.39 5.17 0.07
CA VAL A 199 8.57 4.47 -0.92
C VAL A 199 9.15 4.65 -2.32
N LEU A 200 9.51 5.87 -2.70
CA LEU A 200 10.11 6.18 -4.00
C LEU A 200 11.41 5.39 -4.21
N GLU A 201 12.33 5.43 -3.24
CA GLU A 201 13.61 4.74 -3.34
C GLU A 201 13.45 3.22 -3.40
N ALA A 202 12.57 2.65 -2.56
CA ALA A 202 12.26 1.23 -2.62
C ALA A 202 11.69 0.82 -3.97
N ARG A 203 10.81 1.66 -4.54
CA ARG A 203 10.23 1.42 -5.86
C ARG A 203 11.27 1.47 -6.96
N ARG A 204 12.11 2.52 -6.98
CA ARG A 204 13.20 2.68 -7.96
C ARG A 204 14.17 1.50 -7.91
N ALA A 205 14.58 1.08 -6.71
CA ALA A 205 15.46 -0.08 -6.53
C ALA A 205 14.82 -1.40 -7.00
N SER A 206 13.52 -1.58 -6.73
CA SER A 206 12.76 -2.74 -7.23
C SER A 206 12.70 -2.79 -8.76
N LEU A 207 12.49 -1.64 -9.41
CA LEU A 207 12.39 -1.56 -10.87
C LEU A 207 13.76 -1.65 -11.54
N SER A 208 14.80 -1.04 -10.99
CA SER A 208 16.16 -1.14 -11.55
C SER A 208 16.69 -2.58 -11.59
N THR A 209 16.20 -3.44 -10.69
CA THR A 209 16.54 -4.87 -10.67
C THR A 209 15.76 -5.69 -11.70
N ARG A 210 14.58 -5.21 -12.14
CA ARG A 210 13.62 -6.00 -12.94
C ARG A 210 13.57 -5.64 -14.43
N CYS A 211 13.97 -4.45 -14.85
CA CYS A 211 13.60 -3.87 -16.15
C CYS A 211 14.61 -4.05 -17.32
#